data_AF-A0A2E5N0G0-F1
#
_entry.id   AF-A0A2E5N0G0-F1
#
_cell.length_a   1.000
_cell.length_b   1.000
_cell.length_c   1.000
_cell.angle_alpha   90.00
_cell.angle_beta   90.00
_cell.angle_gamma   90.00
#
_symmetry.space_group_name_H-M   'P 1'
#
loop_
_entity.id
_entity.type
_entity.pdbx_description
1 polymer ?
#
loop_
_entity_poly.entity_id
_entity_poly.type
_entity_poly.pdbx_seq_one_letter_code
_entity_poly.pdbx_strand_id
1 'polypeptide(L)' 'MLKPDQILDKYYLEARRDLLEIAALLDRYDAAVERGGSLPQKDKKNAVLYKSLLYLGHSNSSTGSRTETLLDFFSEI' A
#
# COMPACT_ATOMS: atom_id res chain seq x y z
N MET A 1 -0.97 -9.52 -25.73
CA MET A 1 -0.88 -8.82 -24.43
C MET A 1 -1.57 -7.48 -24.57
N LEU A 2 -2.17 -6.95 -23.50
CA LEU A 2 -2.75 -5.61 -23.52
C LEU A 2 -1.63 -4.56 -23.64
N LYS A 3 -1.91 -3.48 -24.37
CA LYS A 3 -1.03 -2.30 -24.44
C LYS A 3 -1.12 -1.48 -23.13
N PRO A 4 -0.16 -0.59 -22.84
CA PRO A 4 -0.14 0.19 -21.59
C PRO A 4 -1.43 0.98 -21.29
N ASP A 5 -2.00 1.63 -22.31
CA ASP A 5 -3.28 2.33 -22.26
C ASP A 5 -4.44 1.37 -21.93
N GLN A 6 -4.49 0.22 -22.59
CA GLN A 6 -5.49 -0.81 -22.34
C GLN A 6 -5.39 -1.43 -20.93
N ILE A 7 -4.20 -1.46 -20.33
CA ILE A 7 -4.01 -1.88 -18.94
C ILE A 7 -4.62 -0.84 -17.99
N LEU A 8 -4.35 0.45 -18.22
CA LEU A 8 -4.93 1.51 -17.40
C LEU A 8 -6.45 1.53 -17.53
N ASP A 9 -7.01 1.52 -18.75
CA ASP A 9 -8.45 1.53 -18.95
C ASP A 9 -9.16 0.37 -18.25
N LYS A 10 -8.51 -0.80 -18.18
CA LYS A 10 -9.08 -2.00 -17.59
C LYS A 10 -9.00 -2.06 -16.06
N TYR A 11 -7.97 -1.47 -15.44
CA TYR A 11 -7.68 -1.68 -14.01
C TYR A 11 -7.61 -0.39 -13.18
N TYR A 12 -7.72 0.78 -13.81
CA TYR A 12 -7.55 2.06 -13.12
C TYR A 12 -8.63 2.30 -12.05
N LEU A 13 -9.87 1.90 -12.29
CA LEU A 13 -10.97 2.12 -11.33
C LEU A 13 -10.80 1.27 -10.08
N GLU A 14 -10.34 0.03 -10.22
CA GLU A 14 -9.99 -0.86 -9.12
C GLU A 14 -8.80 -0.29 -8.34
N ALA A 15 -7.70 0.04 -9.02
CA ALA A 15 -6.53 0.62 -8.37
C ALA A 15 -6.88 1.92 -7.63
N ARG A 16 -7.72 2.78 -8.21
CA ARG A 16 -8.22 4.00 -7.56
C ARG A 16 -9.02 3.68 -6.30
N ARG A 17 -9.92 2.71 -6.36
CA ARG A 17 -10.72 2.29 -5.19
C ARG A 17 -9.80 1.80 -4.08
N ASP A 18 -8.86 0.92 -4.40
CA ASP A 18 -7.97 0.31 -3.41
C ASP A 18 -7.10 1.37 -2.71
N LEU A 19 -6.61 2.37 -3.47
CA LEU A 19 -5.89 3.52 -2.89
C LEU A 19 -6.77 4.35 -1.94
N LEU A 20 -8.04 4.57 -2.27
CA LEU A 20 -8.98 5.27 -1.39
C LEU A 20 -9.30 4.48 -0.12
N GLU A 21 -9.42 3.15 -0.21
CA GLU A 21 -9.63 2.29 0.96
C GLU A 21 -8.40 2.31 1.89
N ILE A 22 -7.18 2.31 1.34
CA ILE A 22 -5.95 2.44 2.13
C ILE A 22 -5.90 3.81 2.82
N ALA A 23 -6.22 4.90 2.12
CA ALA A 23 -6.26 6.23 2.72
C ALA A 23 -7.26 6.29 3.88
N ALA A 24 -8.48 5.79 3.67
CA ALA A 24 -9.52 5.75 4.69
C ALA A 24 -9.14 4.84 5.88
N LEU A 25 -8.33 3.80 5.68
CA LEU A 25 -7.78 2.99 6.77
C LEU A 25 -6.81 3.81 7.62
N LEU A 26 -5.89 4.55 6.98
CA LEU A 26 -4.91 5.40 7.66
C LEU A 26 -5.59 6.54 8.43
N ASP A 27 -6.57 7.21 7.85
CA ASP A 27 -7.35 8.26 8.53
C ASP A 27 -8.01 7.75 9.82
N ARG A 28 -8.57 6.54 9.78
CA ARG A 28 -9.20 5.90 10.95
C ARG A 28 -8.17 5.50 12.00
N TYR A 29 -6.98 5.07 11.58
CA TYR A 29 -5.88 4.75 12.47
C TYR A 29 -5.41 6.00 13.23
N ASP A 30 -5.12 7.08 12.51
CA ASP A 30 -4.66 8.34 13.10
C ASP A 30 -5.70 8.91 14.08
N ALA A 31 -6.97 8.93 13.68
CA ALA A 31 -8.05 9.35 14.56
C ALA A 31 -8.20 8.46 15.82
N ALA A 32 -7.82 7.17 15.75
CA ALA A 32 -7.83 6.28 16.90
C ALA A 32 -6.64 6.55 17.85
N VAL A 33 -5.47 6.87 17.30
CA VAL A 33 -4.30 7.31 18.08
C VAL A 33 -4.60 8.61 18.81
N GLU A 34 -5.19 9.60 18.13
CA GLU A 34 -5.54 10.91 18.72
C GLU A 34 -6.50 10.82 19.92
N ARG A 35 -7.44 9.85 19.90
CA ARG A 35 -8.39 9.64 21.01
C ARG A 35 -7.79 8.98 22.26
N GLY A 36 -6.45 8.84 22.32
CA GLY A 36 -5.76 8.24 23.45
C GLY A 36 -5.47 6.75 23.28
N GLY A 37 -5.48 6.24 22.05
CA GLY A 37 -4.89 4.94 21.76
C GLY A 37 -3.40 5.02 21.98
N SER A 38 -2.85 4.29 22.97
CA SER A 38 -1.41 4.12 23.09
C SER A 38 -0.84 3.64 21.75
N LEU A 39 0.10 4.40 21.18
CA LEU A 39 0.87 3.95 20.03
C LEU A 39 1.46 2.58 20.37
N PRO A 40 1.13 1.52 19.62
CA PRO A 40 1.81 0.24 19.80
C PRO A 40 3.30 0.53 19.62
N GLN A 41 4.11 0.20 20.63
CA GLN A 41 5.52 0.58 20.72
C GLN A 41 6.33 0.17 19.47
N LYS A 42 5.81 -0.80 18.69
CA LYS A 42 6.20 -1.15 17.32
C LYS A 42 4.99 -1.68 16.53
N ASP A 43 4.21 -0.81 15.91
CA ASP A 43 3.16 -1.27 14.97
C ASP A 43 3.81 -1.75 13.66
N LYS A 44 4.23 -3.02 13.65
CA LYS A 44 4.83 -3.66 12.49
C LYS A 44 3.92 -3.63 11.27
N LYS A 45 2.60 -3.71 11.46
CA LYS A 45 1.64 -3.72 10.34
C LYS A 45 1.59 -2.36 9.66
N ASN A 46 1.52 -1.29 10.45
CA ASN A 46 1.54 0.07 9.92
C ASN A 46 2.88 0.38 9.22
N ALA A 47 4.00 -0.03 9.82
CA ALA A 47 5.32 0.13 9.23
C ALA A 47 5.46 -0.58 7.87
N VAL A 48 4.98 -1.83 7.77
CA VAL A 48 4.97 -2.59 6.52
C VAL A 48 4.06 -1.94 5.47
N LEU A 49 2.89 -1.41 5.86
CA LEU A 49 1.98 -0.72 4.94
C LEU A 49 2.63 0.53 4.32
N TYR A 50 3.29 1.36 5.14
CA TYR A 50 4.02 2.53 4.64
C TYR A 50 5.21 2.15 3.75
N LYS A 51 5.97 1.11 4.12
CA LYS A 51 7.06 0.57 3.29
C LYS A 51 6.55 0.12 1.92
N SER A 52 5.41 -0.56 1.87
CA SER A 52 4.73 -0.99 0.65
C SER A 52 4.29 0.18 -0.23
N LEU A 53 3.66 1.20 0.34
CA LEU A 53 3.24 2.41 -0.39
C LEU A 53 4.42 3.18 -0.97
N LEU A 54 5.47 3.36 -0.17
CA LEU A 54 6.71 4.00 -0.63
C LEU A 54 7.30 3.22 -1.80
N TYR A 55 7.44 1.89 -1.69
CA TYR A 55 7.97 1.06 -2.77
C TYR A 55 7.15 1.20 -4.07
N LEU A 56 5.82 1.16 -3.97
CA LEU A 56 4.93 1.33 -5.13
C LEU A 56 4.99 2.72 -5.77
N GLY A 57 5.29 3.77 -4.99
CA GLY A 57 5.43 5.14 -5.48
C GLY A 57 6.70 5.38 -6.32
N HIS A 58 7.67 4.45 -6.33
CA HIS A 58 8.90 4.60 -7.11
C HIS A 58 8.77 4.02 -8.53
N SER A 59 9.22 4.80 -9.53
CA SER A 59 9.10 4.50 -10.96
C SER A 59 10.15 3.51 -11.51
N ASN A 60 11.10 3.03 -10.70
CA ASN A 60 12.21 2.21 -11.23
C ASN A 60 11.82 0.74 -11.35
N SER A 61 11.33 0.37 -12.54
CA SER A 61 11.30 -1.01 -12.97
C SER A 61 12.67 -1.42 -13.51
N SER A 62 13.50 -1.98 -12.64
CA SER A 62 14.51 -2.92 -13.10
C SER A 62 14.46 -4.15 -12.21
N THR A 63 14.05 -5.27 -12.84
CA THR A 63 14.26 -6.67 -12.47
C THR A 63 13.30 -7.43 -11.53
N GLY A 64 12.25 -6.85 -10.93
CA GLY A 64 11.37 -7.59 -10.00
C GLY A 64 9.85 -7.40 -10.20
N SER A 65 9.07 -8.42 -9.83
CA SER A 65 7.60 -8.33 -9.72
C SER A 65 7.23 -7.53 -8.47
N ARG A 66 6.53 -6.40 -8.64
CA ARG A 66 6.07 -5.58 -7.51
C ARG A 66 5.22 -6.39 -6.53
N THR A 67 4.43 -7.33 -7.04
CA THR A 67 3.59 -8.21 -6.22
C THR A 67 4.43 -9.14 -5.35
N GLU A 68 5.50 -9.73 -5.88
CA GLU A 68 6.39 -10.60 -5.10
C GLU A 68 7.08 -9.80 -3.98
N THR A 69 7.59 -8.62 -4.30
CA THR A 69 8.21 -7.75 -3.29
C THR A 69 7.24 -7.34 -2.18
N LEU A 70 5.98 -7.04 -2.53
CA LEU A 70 4.94 -6.77 -1.53
C LEU A 70 4.64 -8.00 -0.66
N LEU A 71 4.55 -9.19 -1.26
CA LEU A 71 4.35 -10.44 -0.52
C LEU A 71 5.50 -10.71 0.47
N ASP A 72 6.73 -10.45 0.06
CA ASP A 72 7.90 -10.54 0.96
C ASP A 72 7.76 -9.58 2.13
N PHE A 73 7.38 -8.32 1.89
CA PHE A 73 7.15 -7.34 2.96
C PHE A 73 6.05 -7.79 3.93
N PHE A 74 4.95 -8.36 3.41
CA PHE A 74 3.86 -8.85 4.25
C PHE A 74 4.20 -10.11 5.04
N SER A 75 5.21 -10.88 4.60
CA SER A 75 5.71 -12.06 5.33
C SER A 75 6.54 -11.71 6.59
N GLU A 76 6.98 -10.46 6.73
CA GLU A 76 7.80 -9.98 7.87
C GLU A 76 6.97 -9.73 9.15
N ILE A 77 5.63 -9.82 9.08
CA ILE A 77 4.70 -9.47 10.16
C ILE A 77 4.59 -10.57 11.21
#